data_AF-A0A0F9I710-F1
#
_entry.id   AF-A0A0F9I710-F1
#
_cell.length_a   1.000
_cell.length_b   1.000
_cell.length_c   1.000
_cell.angle_alpha   90.00
_cell.angle_beta   90.00
_cell.angle_gamma   90.00
#
_symmetry.space_group_name_H-M   'P 1'
#
loop_
_entity.id
_entity.type
_entity.pdbx_description
1 polymer ?
#
loop_
_entity_poly.entity_id
_entity_poly.type
_entity_poly.pdbx_seq_one_letter_code
_entity_poly.pdbx_strand_id
1 'polypeptide(L)'
;MDTHLSRMRNITMMKNIRRKYRMCIWNAKQRDIPWELTYIQWRTIWAASGHWHERGFRKGQYVMARYGDKGPYSKDNVRICTVKENHVESLEILFNKKHPWLGKKLSISHRKKISQSLLGRKFSLAHKEKLSQNKREYWKHRKEKDTVIS
;
A
#
# COMPACT_ATOMS: atom_id res chain seq x y z
N MET A 1 -15.00 28.01 16.61
CA MET A 1 -15.13 27.38 15.29
C MET A 1 -14.06 27.99 14.39
N ASP A 2 -13.02 27.23 14.05
CA ASP A 2 -11.97 27.72 13.17
C ASP A 2 -11.54 26.65 12.15
N THR A 3 -12.53 26.21 11.37
CA THR A 3 -12.44 25.10 10.42
C THR A 3 -11.71 25.47 9.12
N HIS A 4 -11.43 26.76 8.88
CA HIS A 4 -10.81 27.22 7.65
C HIS A 4 -9.27 27.27 7.75
N LEU A 5 -8.72 27.74 8.87
CA LEU A 5 -7.27 27.80 9.10
C LEU A 5 -6.63 26.42 9.29
N SER A 6 -7.37 25.45 9.86
CA SER A 6 -6.90 24.07 9.97
C SER A 6 -6.91 23.31 8.63
N ARG A 7 -7.75 23.71 7.67
CA ARG A 7 -7.74 23.18 6.29
C ARG A 7 -6.55 23.72 5.47
N MET A 8 -6.12 24.95 5.71
CA MET A 8 -5.01 25.57 4.96
C MET A 8 -3.61 25.11 5.42
N ARG A 9 -3.47 24.63 6.67
CA ARG A 9 -2.20 24.08 7.19
C ARG A 9 -1.77 22.74 6.57
N ASN A 10 -2.65 22.04 5.85
CA ASN A 10 -2.34 20.73 5.24
C ASN A 10 -1.72 20.80 3.83
N ILE A 11 -1.80 21.95 3.15
CA ILE A 11 -1.32 22.10 1.78
C ILE A 11 0.21 22.05 1.70
N THR A 12 0.89 22.67 2.68
CA THR A 12 2.35 22.76 2.75
C THR A 12 3.02 21.40 3.08
N MET A 13 2.26 20.45 3.65
CA MET A 13 2.71 19.09 3.98
C MET A 13 2.77 18.14 2.76
N MET A 14 2.29 18.56 1.59
CA MET A 14 2.17 17.69 0.41
C MET A 14 3.46 17.65 -0.43
N LYS A 15 4.56 17.16 0.17
CA LYS A 15 5.84 16.95 -0.54
C LYS A 15 5.63 16.08 -1.79
N ASN A 16 6.22 16.48 -2.92
CA ASN A 16 6.17 15.76 -4.20
C ASN A 16 4.76 15.54 -4.78
N ILE A 17 3.78 16.37 -4.42
CA ILE A 17 2.39 16.23 -4.85
C ILE A 17 2.22 16.16 -6.38
N ARG A 18 2.93 16.99 -7.14
CA ARG A 18 2.91 16.98 -8.62
C ARG A 18 3.39 15.64 -9.18
N ARG A 19 4.47 15.07 -8.61
CA ARG A 19 4.96 13.75 -9.00
C ARG A 19 3.93 12.66 -8.71
N LYS A 20 3.27 12.71 -7.55
CA LYS A 20 2.22 11.75 -7.17
C LYS A 20 1.00 11.84 -8.10
N TYR A 21 0.60 13.04 -8.49
CA TYR A 21 -0.45 13.26 -9.48
C TYR A 21 -0.08 12.66 -10.85
N ARG A 22 1.11 12.97 -11.37
CA ARG A 22 1.60 12.41 -12.65
C ARG A 22 1.66 10.89 -12.63
N MET A 23 2.09 10.30 -11.52
CA MET A 23 2.13 8.85 -11.34
C MET A 23 0.73 8.23 -11.41
N CYS A 24 -0.29 8.87 -10.84
CA CYS A 24 -1.67 8.40 -10.94
C CYS A 24 -2.18 8.45 -12.39
N ILE A 25 -1.92 9.54 -13.12
CA ILE A 25 -2.27 9.64 -14.55
C ILE A 25 -1.58 8.54 -15.35
N TRP A 26 -0.27 8.35 -15.14
CA TRP A 26 0.50 7.33 -15.85
C TRP A 26 -0.07 5.93 -15.59
N ASN A 27 -0.35 5.59 -14.33
CA ASN A 27 -0.97 4.31 -13.98
C ASN A 27 -2.37 4.11 -14.59
N ALA A 28 -3.19 5.16 -14.67
CA ALA A 28 -4.51 5.11 -15.31
C ALA A 28 -4.36 4.85 -16.81
N LYS A 29 -3.43 5.56 -17.47
CA LYS A 29 -3.10 5.36 -18.88
C LYS A 29 -2.61 3.94 -19.19
N GLN A 30 -1.74 3.37 -18.35
CA GLN A 30 -1.27 1.99 -18.53
C GLN A 30 -2.40 0.95 -18.42
N ARG A 31 -3.51 1.31 -17.76
CA ARG A 31 -4.68 0.45 -17.58
C ARG A 31 -5.82 0.78 -18.55
N ASP A 32 -5.59 1.69 -19.50
CA ASP A 32 -6.60 2.24 -20.41
C ASP A 32 -7.85 2.79 -19.69
N ILE A 33 -7.63 3.49 -18.57
CA ILE A 33 -8.70 4.12 -17.79
C ILE A 33 -8.66 5.64 -18.04
N PRO A 34 -9.78 6.26 -18.50
CA PRO A 34 -9.83 7.69 -18.70
C PRO A 34 -9.60 8.47 -17.40
N TRP A 35 -8.88 9.59 -17.51
CA TRP A 35 -8.53 10.46 -16.40
C TRP A 35 -9.11 11.86 -16.63
N GLU A 36 -10.14 12.20 -15.87
CA GLU A 36 -10.91 13.46 -16.00
C GLU A 36 -10.66 14.42 -14.84
N LEU A 37 -9.92 13.99 -13.82
CA LEU A 37 -9.54 14.84 -12.70
C LEU A 37 -8.46 15.84 -13.12
N THR A 38 -8.71 17.12 -12.88
CA THR A 38 -7.64 18.12 -12.91
C THR A 38 -6.72 17.97 -11.70
N TYR A 39 -5.51 18.53 -11.80
CA TYR A 39 -4.57 18.56 -10.68
C TYR A 39 -5.18 19.18 -9.42
N ILE A 40 -5.95 20.26 -9.58
CA ILE A 40 -6.60 20.95 -8.47
C ILE A 40 -7.70 20.08 -7.86
N GLN A 41 -8.56 19.47 -8.67
CA GLN A 41 -9.61 18.56 -8.17
C GLN A 41 -9.00 17.37 -7.42
N TRP A 42 -8.01 16.71 -8.00
CA TRP A 42 -7.30 15.59 -7.39
C TRP A 42 -6.69 15.97 -6.04
N ARG A 43 -6.01 17.12 -5.97
CA ARG A 43 -5.43 17.64 -4.73
C ARG A 43 -6.51 17.96 -3.70
N THR A 44 -7.61 18.59 -4.12
CA THR A 44 -8.71 18.96 -3.23
C THR A 44 -9.37 17.73 -2.62
N ILE A 45 -9.55 16.65 -3.39
CA ILE A 45 -10.10 15.38 -2.88
C ILE A 45 -9.18 14.79 -1.80
N TRP A 46 -7.86 14.78 -2.04
CA TRP A 46 -6.88 14.31 -1.05
C TRP A 46 -6.79 15.20 0.19
N ALA A 47 -6.92 16.51 0.04
CA ALA A 47 -6.91 17.44 1.16
C ALA A 47 -8.19 17.31 1.99
N ALA A 48 -9.34 17.19 1.33
CA ALA A 48 -10.65 17.04 1.97
C ALA A 48 -10.77 15.72 2.74
N SER A 49 -10.09 14.66 2.30
CA SER A 49 -10.11 13.38 3.01
C SER A 49 -9.29 13.39 4.31
N GLY A 50 -8.35 14.32 4.49
CA GLY A 50 -7.44 14.34 5.64
C GLY A 50 -6.36 13.23 5.62
N HIS A 51 -6.47 12.22 4.77
CA HIS A 51 -5.61 11.03 4.74
C HIS A 51 -4.38 11.15 3.83
N TRP A 52 -4.00 12.37 3.42
CA TRP A 52 -2.82 12.56 2.57
C TRP A 52 -1.53 11.99 3.20
N HIS A 53 -1.36 12.20 4.50
CA HIS A 53 -0.18 11.74 5.26
C HIS A 53 -0.08 10.21 5.34
N GLU A 54 -1.21 9.50 5.21
CA GLU A 54 -1.30 8.05 5.21
C GLU A 54 -1.35 7.45 3.79
N ARG A 55 -1.20 8.29 2.75
CA ARG A 55 -1.28 7.85 1.35
C ARG A 55 -0.19 6.84 1.02
N GLY A 56 -0.58 5.68 0.48
CA GLY A 56 0.35 4.65 0.01
C GLY A 56 -0.34 3.33 -0.32
N PHE A 57 0.45 2.31 -0.63
CA PHE A 57 -0.04 1.00 -1.11
C PHE A 57 0.10 -0.13 -0.06
N ARG A 58 0.59 0.17 1.14
CA ARG A 58 0.76 -0.82 2.21
C ARG A 58 -0.50 -0.98 3.05
N LYS A 59 -0.55 -2.05 3.85
CA LYS A 59 -1.63 -2.29 4.81
C LYS A 59 -1.80 -1.08 5.74
N GLY A 60 -3.04 -0.62 5.89
CA GLY A 60 -3.39 0.56 6.71
C GLY A 60 -3.21 1.90 6.00
N GLN A 61 -2.69 1.92 4.77
CA GLN A 61 -2.56 3.14 3.98
C GLN A 61 -3.78 3.41 3.12
N TYR A 62 -3.90 4.66 2.67
CA TYR A 62 -5.00 5.14 1.85
C TYR A 62 -4.61 5.31 0.38
N VAL A 63 -5.57 5.01 -0.49
CA VAL A 63 -5.49 5.14 -1.95
C VAL A 63 -6.72 5.89 -2.46
N MET A 64 -6.62 6.41 -3.68
CA MET A 64 -7.77 6.90 -4.43
C MET A 64 -8.25 5.77 -5.33
N ALA A 65 -9.51 5.38 -5.18
CA ALA A 65 -10.15 4.31 -5.93
C ALA A 65 -11.36 4.85 -6.70
N ARG A 66 -11.72 4.16 -7.79
CA ARG A 66 -12.98 4.38 -8.50
C ARG A 66 -14.09 3.55 -7.87
N TYR A 67 -15.32 4.06 -7.86
CA TYR A 67 -16.45 3.27 -7.38
C TYR A 67 -16.68 2.06 -8.31
N GLY A 68 -16.82 0.88 -7.72
CA GLY A 68 -17.11 -0.34 -8.47
C GLY A 68 -16.02 -0.75 -9.46
N ASP A 69 -14.79 -0.21 -9.34
CA ASP A 69 -13.68 -0.36 -10.30
C ASP A 69 -14.08 -0.12 -11.78
N LYS A 70 -15.05 0.78 -12.01
CA LYS A 70 -15.61 1.12 -13.33
C LYS A 70 -15.50 2.62 -13.62
N GLY A 71 -15.60 2.98 -14.90
CA GLY A 71 -15.66 4.38 -15.35
C GLY A 71 -14.34 5.18 -15.23
N PRO A 72 -14.35 6.49 -15.49
CA PRO A 72 -13.16 7.34 -15.43
C PRO A 72 -12.73 7.64 -14.00
N TYR A 73 -11.49 8.09 -13.80
CA TYR A 73 -11.16 8.88 -12.61
C TYR A 73 -11.74 10.29 -12.79
N SER A 74 -12.93 10.53 -12.24
CA SER A 74 -13.62 11.82 -12.26
C SER A 74 -13.98 12.26 -10.83
N LYS A 75 -14.39 13.51 -10.64
CA LYS A 75 -14.72 14.05 -9.31
C LYS A 75 -15.84 13.26 -8.63
N ASP A 76 -16.79 12.76 -9.42
CA ASP A 76 -17.98 12.06 -8.94
C ASP A 76 -17.79 10.53 -8.91
N ASN A 77 -16.72 10.02 -9.53
CA ASN A 77 -16.43 8.59 -9.62
C ASN A 77 -15.16 8.17 -8.85
N VAL A 78 -14.76 8.93 -7.82
CA VAL A 78 -13.63 8.54 -6.97
C VAL A 78 -13.92 8.70 -5.49
N ARG A 79 -13.21 7.91 -4.69
CA ARG A 79 -13.18 8.00 -3.23
C ARG A 79 -11.77 7.76 -2.70
N ILE A 80 -11.50 8.28 -1.51
CA ILE A 80 -10.32 7.91 -0.74
C ILE A 80 -10.70 6.76 0.19
N CYS A 81 -9.98 5.65 0.11
CA CYS A 81 -10.24 4.46 0.91
C CYS A 81 -8.95 3.75 1.28
N THR A 82 -9.03 2.82 2.23
CA THR A 82 -7.87 1.99 2.57
C THR A 82 -7.56 1.01 1.45
N VAL A 83 -6.29 0.62 1.32
CA VAL A 83 -5.86 -0.43 0.38
C VAL A 83 -6.67 -1.71 0.56
N LYS A 84 -7.01 -2.05 1.82
CA LYS A 84 -7.84 -3.21 2.15
C LYS A 84 -9.22 -3.08 1.51
N GLU A 85 -9.92 -1.97 1.71
CA GLU A 85 -11.25 -1.76 1.16
C GLU A 85 -11.25 -1.80 -0.37
N ASN A 86 -10.29 -1.15 -1.02
CA ASN A 86 -10.15 -1.20 -2.48
C ASN A 86 -9.96 -2.64 -2.98
N HIS A 87 -9.12 -3.42 -2.31
CA HIS A 87 -8.86 -4.82 -2.68
C HIS A 87 -10.10 -5.70 -2.45
N VAL A 88 -10.82 -5.50 -1.35
CA VAL A 88 -12.07 -6.23 -1.08
C VAL A 88 -13.11 -5.93 -2.15
N GLU A 89 -13.37 -4.66 -2.44
CA GLU A 89 -14.34 -4.25 -3.46
C GLU A 89 -14.01 -4.88 -4.82
N SER A 90 -12.75 -4.81 -5.25
CA SER A 90 -12.28 -5.44 -6.50
C SER A 90 -12.55 -6.95 -6.53
N LEU A 91 -12.31 -7.67 -5.43
CA LEU A 91 -12.62 -9.10 -5.33
C LEU A 91 -14.13 -9.37 -5.36
N GLU A 92 -14.93 -8.56 -4.67
CA GLU A 92 -16.40 -8.73 -4.65
C GLU A 92 -17.00 -8.57 -6.05
N ILE A 93 -16.50 -7.60 -6.82
CA ILE A 93 -16.87 -7.40 -8.23
C ILE A 93 -16.48 -8.60 -9.08
N LEU A 94 -15.25 -9.10 -8.94
CA LEU A 94 -14.74 -10.23 -9.74
C LEU A 94 -15.52 -11.53 -9.49
N PHE A 95 -15.90 -11.80 -8.24
CA PHE A 95 -16.56 -13.05 -7.87
C PHE A 95 -18.09 -12.95 -7.78
N ASN A 96 -18.66 -11.78 -8.08
CA ASN A 96 -20.09 -11.46 -7.97
C ASN A 96 -20.72 -11.91 -6.63
N LYS A 97 -19.91 -11.95 -5.56
CA LYS A 97 -20.23 -12.45 -4.23
C LYS A 97 -19.30 -11.78 -3.23
N LYS A 98 -19.77 -11.57 -1.99
CA LYS A 98 -18.87 -11.22 -0.88
C LYS A 98 -17.76 -12.27 -0.78
N HIS A 99 -16.50 -11.83 -0.84
CA HIS A 99 -15.39 -12.76 -0.97
C HIS A 99 -15.39 -13.77 0.20
N PRO A 100 -15.47 -15.09 -0.06
CA PRO A 100 -15.79 -16.09 0.96
C PRO A 100 -14.73 -16.24 2.06
N TRP A 101 -13.54 -15.65 1.88
CA TRP A 101 -12.42 -15.69 2.82
C TRP A 101 -12.33 -14.43 3.68
N LEU A 102 -13.13 -13.40 3.40
CA LEU A 102 -13.10 -12.15 4.14
C LEU A 102 -13.62 -12.36 5.57
N GLY A 103 -12.75 -12.17 6.56
CA GLY A 103 -13.11 -12.33 7.97
C GLY A 103 -13.17 -13.77 8.48
N LYS A 104 -12.95 -14.79 7.64
CA LYS A 104 -12.86 -16.17 8.11
C LYS A 104 -11.59 -16.38 8.92
N LYS A 105 -11.75 -16.57 10.22
CA LYS A 105 -10.65 -16.98 11.10
C LYS A 105 -10.25 -18.41 10.77
N LEU A 106 -8.95 -18.69 10.73
CA LEU A 106 -8.44 -20.06 10.67
C LEU A 106 -9.05 -20.87 11.81
N SER A 107 -9.51 -22.08 11.49
CA SER A 107 -10.04 -23.01 12.50
C SER A 107 -9.00 -23.26 13.59
N ILE A 108 -9.47 -23.56 14.80
CA ILE A 108 -8.58 -23.83 15.94
C ILE A 108 -7.63 -24.98 15.60
N SER A 109 -8.12 -26.03 14.93
CA SER A 109 -7.31 -27.18 14.49
C SER A 109 -6.23 -26.79 13.47
N HIS A 110 -6.56 -25.93 12.49
CA HIS A 110 -5.59 -25.47 11.50
C HIS A 110 -4.54 -24.57 12.14
N ARG A 111 -4.95 -23.68 13.06
CA ARG A 111 -4.03 -22.83 13.83
C ARG A 111 -3.08 -23.67 14.69
N LYS A 112 -3.59 -24.74 15.33
CA LYS A 112 -2.78 -25.72 16.06
C LYS A 112 -1.81 -26.46 15.15
N LYS A 113 -2.21 -26.91 13.95
CA LYS A 113 -1.29 -27.54 12.99
C LYS A 113 -0.13 -26.63 12.60
N ILE A 114 -0.42 -25.37 12.26
CA ILE A 114 0.62 -24.37 11.95
C ILE A 114 1.55 -24.18 13.17
N SER A 115 0.99 -24.02 14.37
CA SER A 115 1.77 -23.91 15.60
C SER A 115 2.67 -25.12 15.83
N GLN A 116 2.15 -26.34 15.65
CA GLN A 116 2.89 -27.59 15.80
C GLN A 116 4.02 -27.72 14.77
N SER A 117 3.79 -27.35 13.51
CA SER A 117 4.83 -27.34 12.48
C SER A 117 5.94 -26.32 12.77
N LEU A 118 5.63 -25.20 13.42
CA LEU A 118 6.62 -24.18 13.79
C LEU A 118 7.44 -24.56 15.04
N LEU A 119 6.87 -25.36 15.96
CA LEU A 119 7.55 -25.80 17.19
C LEU A 119 8.73 -26.75 16.94
N GLY A 120 8.73 -27.49 15.82
CA GLY A 120 9.68 -28.58 15.58
C GLY A 120 10.96 -28.21 14.81
N ARG A 121 11.03 -27.08 14.12
CA ARG A 121 12.19 -26.79 13.25
C ARG A 121 13.30 -26.08 14.01
N LYS A 122 14.07 -26.82 14.80
CA LYS A 122 15.36 -26.34 15.30
C LYS A 122 16.34 -26.31 14.13
N PHE A 123 16.79 -25.12 13.75
CA PHE A 123 17.88 -25.00 12.78
C PHE A 123 19.10 -25.74 13.30
N SER A 124 19.68 -26.60 12.46
CA SER A 124 20.93 -27.28 12.77
C SER A 124 22.04 -26.27 13.06
N LEU A 125 23.04 -26.66 13.85
CA LEU A 125 24.22 -25.82 14.11
C LEU A 125 24.87 -25.36 12.79
N ALA A 126 25.03 -26.28 11.83
CA ALA A 126 25.52 -25.97 10.48
C ALA A 126 24.65 -24.91 9.76
N HIS A 127 23.32 -24.96 9.90
CA HIS A 127 22.46 -23.95 9.30
C HIS A 127 22.63 -22.58 9.97
N LYS A 128 22.78 -22.54 11.29
CA LYS A 128 23.04 -21.30 12.05
C LYS A 128 24.41 -20.71 11.70
N GLU A 129 25.44 -21.55 11.57
CA GLU A 129 26.77 -21.14 11.15
C GLU A 129 26.78 -20.58 9.73
N LYS A 130 26.10 -21.25 8.79
CA LYS A 130 25.95 -20.76 7.42
C LYS A 130 25.26 -19.41 7.35
N LEU A 131 24.18 -19.19 8.12
CA LEU A 131 23.53 -17.88 8.23
C LEU A 131 24.46 -16.81 8.81
N SER A 132 25.27 -17.17 9.82
CA SER A 132 26.26 -16.28 10.42
C SER A 132 27.38 -15.92 9.42
N GLN A 133 27.91 -16.90 8.68
CA GLN A 133 28.94 -16.70 7.66
C GLN A 133 28.42 -15.80 6.54
N ASN A 134 27.26 -16.11 5.97
CA ASN A 134 26.61 -15.29 4.93
C ASN A 134 26.41 -13.84 5.39
N LYS A 135 26.01 -13.64 6.66
CA LYS A 135 25.85 -12.29 7.22
C LYS A 135 27.19 -11.56 7.30
N ARG A 136 28.27 -12.22 7.73
CA ARG A 136 29.62 -11.62 7.79
C ARG A 136 30.15 -11.25 6.40
N GLU A 137 30.00 -12.14 5.42
CA GLU A 137 30.42 -11.90 4.03
C GLU A 137 29.69 -10.71 3.42
N TYR A 138 28.37 -10.61 3.61
CA TYR A 138 27.59 -9.46 3.16
C TYR A 138 28.12 -8.13 3.69
N TRP A 139 28.44 -8.07 4.99
CA TRP A 139 28.98 -6.84 5.60
C TRP A 139 30.42 -6.52 5.16
N LYS A 140 31.24 -7.53 4.86
CA LYS A 140 32.56 -7.33 4.26
C LYS A 140 32.46 -6.74 2.86
N HIS A 141 31.70 -7.39 1.97
CA HIS A 141 31.51 -6.92 0.59
C HIS A 141 30.90 -5.53 0.51
N ARG A 142 30.00 -5.19 1.42
CA ARG A 142 29.45 -3.83 1.50
C ARG A 142 30.51 -2.80 1.88
N LYS A 143 31.32 -3.08 2.92
CA LYS A 143 32.43 -2.20 3.30
C LYS A 143 33.42 -2.02 2.15
N GLU A 144 33.82 -3.09 1.48
CA GLU A 144 34.73 -3.03 0.33
C GLU A 144 34.17 -2.18 -0.83
N LYS A 145 32.88 -2.33 -1.15
CA LYS A 145 32.21 -1.47 -2.15
C LYS A 145 32.18 0.01 -1.73
N ASP A 146 31.96 0.29 -0.46
CA ASP A 146 31.93 1.65 0.07
C ASP A 146 33.35 2.28 0.07
N THR A 147 34.42 1.48 0.23
CA THR A 147 35.82 1.96 0.17
C THR A 147 36.33 2.23 -1.26
N VAL A 148 35.84 1.49 -2.26
CA VAL A 148 36.28 1.63 -3.67
C VAL A 148 35.60 2.82 -4.39
N ILE A 149 34.55 3.38 -3.81
CA ILE A 149 33.78 4.51 -4.37
C ILE A 149 34.17 5.86 -3.71
N SER A 150 35.08 5.85 -2.74
CA SER A 150 35.68 7.04 -2.10
C SER A 150 37.02 7.41 -2.74
#